data_AF-A0A1Q9WF68-F1
#
_entry.id   AF-A0A1Q9WF68-F1
#
_cell.length_a   1.000
_cell.length_b   1.000
_cell.length_c   1.000
_cell.angle_alpha   90.00
_cell.angle_beta   90.00
_cell.angle_gamma   90.00
#
_symmetry.space_group_name_H-M   'P 1'
#
loop_
_entity.id
_entity.type
_entity.pdbx_description
1 polymer ?
#
loop_
_entity_poly.entity_id
_entity_poly.type
_entity_poly.pdbx_seq_one_letter_code
_entity_poly.pdbx_strand_id
1 'polypeptide(L)'
;MSTADQVRSILGGTINAYRGDPAYRNRPDVHNELDRIGRRLNQPIRIALAGTLKAGKSTLVNALVGEDIAPTDATEATRIVTWFRHGPTPKVTANHRGGRRANVPIARDPHDRGLTFSFTGLNPEDVVDLDVEWPAAELVDTTIIDTPGTSSLSRDVSMRTHRLLVPEDGVPRVDAVVFLLRTLNAADIALLKQIGELVGGSSGALGVIGVASRADEIGAGRIDAMMSAKDVAKRFTEEMDKTGICQAVVPVSGLLALTARTLRQSEFVALQKLAGVEPAQLTKAMLSVDRFVREDSALPVDAATRAALLDRFGMFGIRISIAVMHAGVSDSVALADELLERSGLIALRDVIDQQFAQRSELLKAHTALLSLRQFVQHNPIYATPYILADIDPLLADTHAFEELRLLSLLRSRPTTLNEDEMASLRRIIGGSGTDAASRLGLQPDAPFDGPRSAFAAAQRWRRRAEHPLNDPFTTRACRAAVRSAEALVAEYSSRGLTN
;
A
#
# COMPACT_ATOMS: atom_id res chain seq x y z
N MET A 1 -17.23 -7.15 -20.60
CA MET A 1 -15.89 -7.80 -20.58
C MET A 1 -15.05 -6.98 -19.61
N SER A 2 -14.32 -7.58 -18.66
CA SER A 2 -13.57 -6.78 -17.69
C SER A 2 -12.41 -6.05 -18.38
N THR A 3 -11.97 -4.92 -17.84
CA THR A 3 -10.79 -4.18 -18.35
C THR A 3 -9.57 -5.10 -18.42
N ALA A 4 -9.38 -5.97 -17.42
CA ALA A 4 -8.29 -6.94 -17.42
C ALA A 4 -8.38 -7.92 -18.60
N ASP A 5 -9.58 -8.38 -18.98
CA ASP A 5 -9.76 -9.28 -20.12
C ASP A 5 -9.51 -8.58 -21.47
N GLN A 6 -9.88 -7.31 -21.59
CA GLN A 6 -9.51 -6.48 -22.74
C GLN A 6 -7.99 -6.36 -22.85
N VAL A 7 -7.29 -6.05 -21.76
CA VAL A 7 -5.82 -5.96 -21.76
C VAL A 7 -5.18 -7.30 -22.12
N ARG A 8 -5.69 -8.43 -21.58
CA ARG A 8 -5.22 -9.78 -21.95
C ARG A 8 -5.41 -10.07 -23.44
N SER A 9 -6.55 -9.67 -24.01
CA SER A 9 -6.83 -9.82 -25.44
C SER A 9 -5.87 -9.01 -26.31
N ILE A 10 -5.65 -7.73 -25.98
CA ILE A 10 -4.71 -6.86 -26.70
C ILE A 10 -3.30 -7.42 -26.62
N LEU A 11 -2.88 -7.89 -25.44
CA LEU A 11 -1.57 -8.48 -25.25
C LEU A 11 -1.40 -9.77 -26.07
N GLY A 12 -2.41 -10.65 -26.07
CA GLY A 12 -2.40 -11.87 -26.89
C GLY A 12 -2.31 -11.56 -28.38
N GLY A 13 -3.08 -10.58 -28.85
CA GLY A 13 -3.00 -10.08 -30.23
C GLY A 13 -1.62 -9.52 -30.57
N THR A 14 -1.05 -8.73 -29.66
CA THR A 14 0.30 -8.15 -29.80
C THR A 14 1.35 -9.25 -29.88
N ILE A 15 1.35 -10.22 -28.96
CA ILE A 15 2.29 -11.35 -28.97
C ILE A 15 2.23 -12.10 -30.31
N ASN A 16 1.02 -12.34 -30.83
CA ASN A 16 0.85 -13.01 -32.12
C ASN A 16 1.38 -12.16 -33.28
N ALA A 17 1.16 -10.84 -33.26
CA ALA A 17 1.70 -9.92 -34.26
C ALA A 17 3.24 -9.96 -34.30
N TYR A 18 3.91 -9.90 -33.13
CA TYR A 18 5.37 -9.98 -33.06
C TYR A 18 5.93 -11.36 -33.47
N ARG A 19 5.21 -12.46 -33.20
CA ARG A 19 5.60 -13.81 -33.68
C ARG A 19 5.45 -13.94 -35.20
N GLY A 20 4.47 -13.25 -35.79
CA GLY A 20 4.22 -13.20 -37.22
C GLY A 20 5.24 -12.35 -37.99
N ASP A 21 5.82 -11.34 -37.34
CA ASP A 21 6.76 -10.40 -37.97
C ASP A 21 8.15 -11.04 -38.21
N PRO A 22 8.65 -11.08 -39.47
CA PRO A 22 9.96 -11.66 -39.78
C PRO A 22 11.14 -11.03 -39.03
N ALA A 23 11.08 -9.74 -38.70
CA ALA A 23 12.18 -9.03 -38.04
C ALA A 23 12.32 -9.41 -36.55
N TYR A 24 11.22 -9.82 -35.92
CA TYR A 24 11.16 -10.11 -34.49
C TYR A 24 10.99 -11.60 -34.17
N ARG A 25 10.65 -12.45 -35.15
CA ARG A 25 10.43 -13.90 -34.96
C ARG A 25 11.56 -14.62 -34.20
N ASN A 26 12.82 -14.22 -34.39
CA ASN A 26 13.99 -14.85 -33.77
C ASN A 26 14.61 -13.97 -32.67
N ARG A 27 13.83 -13.08 -32.04
CA ARG A 27 14.26 -12.19 -30.96
C ARG A 27 13.68 -12.66 -29.62
N PRO A 28 14.33 -13.65 -28.95
CA PRO A 28 13.81 -14.20 -27.69
C PRO A 28 13.76 -13.15 -26.59
N ASP A 29 14.61 -12.13 -26.61
CA ASP A 29 14.60 -10.99 -25.70
C ASP A 29 13.25 -10.23 -25.76
N VAL A 30 12.79 -9.89 -26.96
CA VAL A 30 11.52 -9.20 -27.24
C VAL A 30 10.32 -10.04 -26.78
N HIS A 31 10.31 -11.33 -27.12
CA HIS A 31 9.24 -12.23 -26.71
C HIS A 31 9.21 -12.44 -25.19
N ASN A 32 10.38 -12.57 -24.56
CA ASN A 32 10.47 -12.68 -23.11
C ASN A 32 9.98 -11.41 -22.41
N GLU A 33 10.18 -10.23 -22.99
CA GLU A 33 9.67 -8.97 -22.45
C GLU A 33 8.15 -8.88 -22.54
N LEU A 34 7.56 -9.21 -23.68
CA LEU A 34 6.09 -9.30 -23.82
C LEU A 34 5.47 -10.32 -22.85
N ASP A 35 6.10 -11.48 -22.70
CA ASP A 35 5.67 -12.49 -21.73
C ASP A 35 5.78 -11.97 -20.29
N ARG A 36 6.80 -11.17 -19.96
CA ARG A 36 6.92 -10.54 -18.63
C ARG A 36 5.81 -9.53 -18.39
N ILE A 37 5.46 -8.71 -19.38
CA ILE A 37 4.33 -7.77 -19.30
C ILE A 37 3.03 -8.56 -19.02
N GLY A 38 2.82 -9.68 -19.72
CA GLY A 38 1.64 -10.53 -19.49
C GLY A 38 1.61 -11.21 -18.13
N ARG A 39 2.73 -11.80 -17.71
CA ARG A 39 2.82 -12.45 -16.39
C ARG A 39 2.58 -11.45 -15.26
N ARG A 40 2.94 -10.18 -15.43
CA ARG A 40 2.72 -9.12 -14.42
C ARG A 40 1.25 -8.96 -14.05
N LEU A 41 0.30 -9.18 -14.97
CA LEU A 41 -1.14 -9.12 -14.67
C LEU A 41 -1.58 -10.15 -13.62
N ASN A 42 -0.92 -11.31 -13.59
CA ASN A 42 -1.25 -12.41 -12.68
C ASN A 42 -0.36 -12.42 -11.42
N GLN A 43 0.54 -11.45 -11.28
CA GLN A 43 1.38 -11.34 -10.11
C GLN A 43 0.64 -10.60 -8.96
N PRO A 44 1.09 -10.83 -7.71
CA PRO A 44 0.73 -10.02 -6.56
C PRO A 44 0.87 -8.52 -6.82
N ILE A 45 0.04 -7.70 -6.17
CA ILE A 45 0.15 -6.25 -6.26
C ILE A 45 1.46 -5.77 -5.62
N ARG A 46 2.14 -4.82 -6.26
CA ARG A 46 3.41 -4.27 -5.79
C ARG A 46 3.20 -2.98 -5.01
N ILE A 47 3.44 -3.02 -3.71
CA ILE A 47 3.28 -1.87 -2.81
C ILE A 47 4.65 -1.41 -2.35
N ALA A 48 5.02 -0.16 -2.66
CA ALA A 48 6.26 0.43 -2.18
C ALA A 48 6.07 1.22 -0.89
N LEU A 49 6.96 1.04 0.07
CA LEU A 49 7.07 1.93 1.23
C LEU A 49 8.09 3.02 0.92
N ALA A 50 7.62 4.27 0.91
CA ALA A 50 8.43 5.44 0.60
C ALA A 50 8.39 6.45 1.75
N GLY A 51 9.37 7.34 1.82
CA GLY A 51 9.43 8.37 2.86
C GLY A 51 10.86 8.71 3.26
N THR A 52 10.99 9.76 4.07
CA THR A 52 12.28 10.31 4.51
C THR A 52 13.15 9.27 5.24
N LEU A 53 14.45 9.52 5.31
CA LEU A 53 15.38 8.64 6.02
C LEU A 53 14.97 8.54 7.50
N LYS A 54 15.04 7.34 8.08
CA LYS A 54 14.58 7.03 9.45
C LYS A 54 13.09 7.26 9.73
N ALA A 55 12.23 7.37 8.71
CA ALA A 55 10.78 7.42 8.87
C ALA A 55 10.16 6.13 9.47
N GLY A 56 10.93 5.04 9.62
CA GLY A 56 10.42 3.76 10.14
C GLY A 56 9.87 2.82 9.05
N LYS A 57 10.36 2.93 7.81
CA LYS A 57 9.93 2.09 6.67
C LYS A 57 10.17 0.61 6.92
N SER A 58 11.41 0.22 7.20
CA SER A 58 11.79 -1.18 7.45
C SER A 58 11.08 -1.75 8.70
N THR A 59 10.89 -0.94 9.74
CA THR A 59 10.06 -1.32 10.90
C THR A 59 8.61 -1.59 10.50
N LEU A 60 8.03 -0.76 9.62
CA LEU A 60 6.68 -0.98 9.11
C LEU A 60 6.61 -2.20 8.17
N VAL A 61 7.65 -2.48 7.39
CA VAL A 61 7.76 -3.73 6.61
C VAL A 61 7.69 -4.93 7.55
N ASN A 62 8.51 -4.96 8.60
CA ASN A 62 8.50 -6.05 9.58
C ASN A 62 7.16 -6.17 10.27
N ALA A 63 6.51 -5.05 10.60
CA ALA A 63 5.17 -5.06 11.16
C ALA A 63 4.11 -5.58 10.18
N LEU A 64 4.19 -5.23 8.88
CA LEU A 64 3.26 -5.70 7.85
C LEU A 64 3.46 -7.18 7.55
N VAL A 65 4.71 -7.66 7.45
CA VAL A 65 5.05 -9.07 7.22
C VAL A 65 4.79 -9.91 8.47
N GLY A 66 5.06 -9.36 9.66
CA GLY A 66 4.89 -10.02 10.95
C GLY A 66 6.13 -10.67 11.51
N GLU A 67 7.25 -10.47 10.84
CA GLU A 67 8.52 -11.08 11.15
C GLU A 67 9.59 -9.99 11.09
N ASP A 68 10.60 -10.11 11.94
CA ASP A 68 11.71 -9.17 11.97
C ASP A 68 12.78 -9.57 10.95
N ILE A 69 12.53 -9.20 9.68
CA ILE A 69 13.32 -9.67 8.52
C ILE A 69 14.02 -8.53 7.76
N ALA A 70 13.44 -7.33 7.73
CA ALA A 70 13.99 -6.16 7.10
C ALA A 70 14.92 -5.47 8.10
N PRO A 71 16.21 -5.30 7.80
CA PRO A 71 17.12 -4.62 8.70
C PRO A 71 16.65 -3.19 8.99
N THR A 72 16.43 -2.87 10.26
CA THR A 72 15.88 -1.58 10.72
C THR A 72 16.98 -0.54 11.00
N ASP A 73 18.18 -1.01 11.34
CA ASP A 73 19.34 -0.14 11.52
C ASP A 73 19.78 0.46 10.19
N ALA A 74 20.17 1.73 10.24
CA ALA A 74 20.55 2.58 9.11
C ALA A 74 21.89 2.18 8.45
N THR A 75 22.12 0.88 8.30
CA THR A 75 23.23 0.24 7.61
C THR A 75 22.94 0.09 6.11
N GLU A 76 23.85 -0.57 5.40
CA GLU A 76 23.87 -0.75 3.95
C GLU A 76 22.57 -1.30 3.34
N ALA A 77 21.77 -2.07 4.09
CA ALA A 77 20.48 -2.60 3.65
C ALA A 77 19.50 -1.50 3.20
N THR A 78 19.40 -0.41 3.97
CA THR A 78 18.53 0.73 3.67
C THR A 78 18.98 1.56 2.46
N ARG A 79 20.12 1.22 1.84
CA ARG A 79 20.62 1.83 0.60
C ARG A 79 20.23 1.05 -0.66
N ILE A 80 19.71 -0.17 -0.50
CA ILE A 80 19.33 -1.06 -1.60
C ILE A 80 17.80 -1.24 -1.57
N VAL A 81 17.17 -1.10 -2.74
CA VAL A 81 15.74 -1.41 -2.87
C VAL A 81 15.54 -2.90 -2.60
N THR A 82 14.64 -3.25 -1.68
CA THR A 82 14.43 -4.65 -1.27
C THR A 82 13.00 -5.06 -1.53
N TRP A 83 12.82 -6.13 -2.30
CA TRP A 83 11.54 -6.70 -2.68
C TRP A 83 11.24 -7.90 -1.79
N PHE A 84 10.15 -7.83 -1.03
CA PHE A 84 9.66 -8.93 -0.20
C PHE A 84 8.48 -9.58 -0.92
N ARG A 85 8.62 -10.86 -1.25
CA ARG A 85 7.61 -11.66 -1.94
C ARG A 85 7.39 -12.99 -1.24
N HIS A 86 6.22 -13.59 -1.46
CA HIS A 86 5.96 -14.90 -0.94
C HIS A 86 6.86 -15.95 -1.61
N GLY A 87 7.43 -16.81 -0.79
CA GLY A 87 8.14 -18.00 -1.24
C GLY A 87 8.08 -19.09 -0.17
N PRO A 88 8.09 -20.37 -0.56
CA PRO A 88 7.93 -21.49 0.38
C PRO A 88 9.12 -21.66 1.32
N THR A 89 10.27 -21.08 0.98
CA THR A 89 11.51 -21.15 1.76
C THR A 89 12.19 -19.79 1.83
N PRO A 90 12.70 -19.38 2.99
CA PRO A 90 13.51 -18.17 3.12
C PRO A 90 14.70 -18.15 2.16
N LYS A 91 14.76 -17.12 1.31
CA LYS A 91 15.86 -16.94 0.36
C LYS A 91 16.05 -15.47 0.03
N VAL A 92 17.30 -15.01 -0.01
CA VAL A 92 17.65 -13.65 -0.39
C VAL A 92 18.59 -13.67 -1.58
N THR A 93 18.25 -12.96 -2.65
CA THR A 93 19.04 -12.88 -3.87
C THR A 93 19.40 -11.43 -4.15
N ALA A 94 20.69 -11.12 -4.29
CA ALA A 94 21.15 -9.82 -4.78
C ALA A 94 21.20 -9.83 -6.30
N ASN A 95 20.47 -8.90 -6.91
CA ASN A 95 20.48 -8.67 -8.35
C ASN A 95 21.51 -7.58 -8.68
N HIS A 96 22.58 -7.96 -9.38
CA HIS A 96 23.64 -7.03 -9.76
C HIS A 96 23.36 -6.33 -11.09
N ARG A 97 23.98 -5.16 -11.25
CA ARG A 97 24.09 -4.50 -12.56
C ARG A 97 24.77 -5.47 -13.55
N GLY A 98 24.20 -5.60 -14.75
CA GLY A 98 24.65 -6.58 -15.75
C GLY A 98 24.03 -7.98 -15.62
N GLY A 99 23.08 -8.18 -14.69
CA GLY A 99 22.23 -9.37 -14.65
C GLY A 99 22.77 -10.55 -13.84
N ARG A 100 23.97 -10.44 -13.25
CA ARG A 100 24.49 -11.44 -12.31
C ARG A 100 23.60 -11.50 -11.07
N ARG A 101 23.32 -12.70 -10.57
CA ARG A 101 22.58 -12.93 -9.32
C ARG A 101 23.47 -13.63 -8.30
N ALA A 102 23.43 -13.18 -7.05
CA ALA A 102 24.18 -13.78 -5.95
C ALA A 102 23.26 -14.12 -4.78
N ASN A 103 23.48 -15.25 -4.13
CA ASN A 103 22.78 -15.60 -2.90
C ASN A 103 23.31 -14.74 -1.75
N VAL A 104 22.43 -14.19 -0.93
CA VAL A 104 22.77 -13.41 0.26
C VAL A 104 22.45 -14.25 1.50
N PRO A 105 23.45 -14.62 2.32
CA PRO A 105 23.19 -15.41 3.52
C PRO A 105 22.30 -14.65 4.52
N ILE A 106 21.31 -15.36 5.06
CA ILE A 106 20.50 -14.89 6.19
C ILE A 106 21.27 -15.24 7.46
N ALA A 107 21.58 -14.23 8.27
CA ALA A 107 22.27 -14.37 9.55
C ALA A 107 21.34 -13.96 10.70
N ARG A 108 21.73 -14.30 11.93
CA ARG A 108 21.13 -13.70 13.13
C ARG A 108 21.92 -12.47 13.51
N ASP A 109 21.22 -11.40 13.85
CA ASP A 109 21.87 -10.20 14.32
C ASP A 109 22.58 -10.48 15.68
N PRO A 110 23.85 -10.04 15.87
CA PRO A 110 24.57 -10.25 17.12
C PRO A 110 24.06 -9.39 18.29
N HIS A 111 23.45 -8.24 17.99
CA HIS A 111 23.00 -7.24 18.95
C HIS A 111 21.50 -7.35 19.24
N ASP A 112 20.71 -7.69 18.22
CA ASP A 112 19.30 -7.98 18.36
C ASP A 112 19.05 -9.44 17.96
N ARG A 113 18.16 -10.17 18.63
CA ARG A 113 17.94 -11.60 18.30
C ARG A 113 17.16 -11.81 16.99
N GLY A 114 17.06 -10.77 16.16
CA GLY A 114 16.38 -10.73 14.86
C GLY A 114 17.22 -11.34 13.73
N LEU A 115 16.63 -11.37 12.53
CA LEU A 115 17.33 -11.81 11.32
C LEU A 115 17.91 -10.62 10.59
N THR A 116 19.07 -10.83 9.97
CA THR A 116 19.76 -9.81 9.16
C THR A 116 20.34 -10.45 7.90
N PHE A 117 20.71 -9.61 6.93
CA PHE A 117 21.33 -10.05 5.69
C PHE A 117 22.83 -9.82 5.76
N SER A 118 23.61 -10.87 5.47
CA SER A 118 25.05 -10.74 5.41
C SER A 118 25.45 -10.07 4.09
N PHE A 119 25.83 -8.79 4.17
CA PHE A 119 26.35 -8.03 3.04
C PHE A 119 27.84 -8.27 2.79
N THR A 120 28.47 -9.21 3.50
CA THR A 120 29.90 -9.49 3.36
C THR A 120 30.23 -9.89 1.92
N GLY A 121 31.10 -9.11 1.27
CA GLY A 121 31.48 -9.32 -0.13
C GLY A 121 30.49 -8.78 -1.17
N LEU A 122 29.42 -8.09 -0.73
CA LEU A 122 28.54 -7.32 -1.61
C LEU A 122 28.96 -5.86 -1.58
N ASN A 123 29.13 -5.27 -2.76
CA ASN A 123 29.20 -3.81 -2.89
C ASN A 123 27.77 -3.30 -3.16
N PRO A 124 27.15 -2.52 -2.25
CA PRO A 124 25.81 -1.97 -2.44
C PRO A 124 25.64 -1.14 -3.73
N GLU A 125 26.74 -0.58 -4.24
CA GLU A 125 26.74 0.19 -5.49
C GLU A 125 26.53 -0.67 -6.73
N ASP A 126 26.96 -1.93 -6.69
CA ASP A 126 26.84 -2.89 -7.79
C ASP A 126 25.53 -3.67 -7.76
N VAL A 127 24.77 -3.56 -6.66
CA VAL A 127 23.46 -4.20 -6.47
C VAL A 127 22.36 -3.23 -6.87
N VAL A 128 21.50 -3.69 -7.79
CA VAL A 128 20.29 -2.98 -8.24
C VAL A 128 19.21 -3.08 -7.17
N ASP A 129 18.93 -4.30 -6.73
CA ASP A 129 17.91 -4.62 -5.74
C ASP A 129 18.21 -5.97 -5.05
N LEU A 130 17.58 -6.16 -3.89
CA LEU A 130 17.48 -7.44 -3.20
C LEU A 130 16.11 -8.03 -3.43
N ASP A 131 16.07 -9.34 -3.63
CA ASP A 131 14.87 -10.12 -3.80
C ASP A 131 14.77 -11.15 -2.67
N VAL A 132 13.84 -10.91 -1.75
CA VAL A 132 13.60 -11.66 -0.52
C VAL A 132 12.33 -12.49 -0.68
N GLU A 133 12.49 -13.80 -0.75
CA GLU A 133 11.42 -14.78 -0.68
C GLU A 133 11.22 -15.20 0.77
N TRP A 134 10.00 -15.03 1.29
CA TRP A 134 9.66 -15.35 2.69
C TRP A 134 8.31 -16.07 2.81
N PRO A 135 8.18 -17.08 3.69
CA PRO A 135 6.94 -17.83 3.87
C PRO A 135 5.93 -17.08 4.76
N ALA A 136 5.58 -15.85 4.41
CA ALA A 136 4.54 -15.07 5.05
C ALA A 136 3.24 -15.11 4.23
N ALA A 137 2.11 -15.31 4.91
CA ALA A 137 0.78 -15.33 4.27
C ALA A 137 0.43 -13.96 3.68
N GLU A 138 0.89 -12.89 4.33
CA GLU A 138 0.73 -11.51 3.90
C GLU A 138 1.34 -11.20 2.54
N LEU A 139 2.33 -11.98 2.12
CA LEU A 139 3.02 -11.76 0.85
C LEU A 139 2.41 -12.56 -0.31
N VAL A 140 1.37 -13.38 -0.05
CA VAL A 140 0.75 -14.25 -1.06
C VAL A 140 0.14 -13.41 -2.17
N ASP A 141 -0.64 -12.40 -1.81
CA ASP A 141 -1.34 -11.53 -2.75
C ASP A 141 -0.67 -10.15 -2.91
N THR A 142 0.39 -9.89 -2.12
CA THR A 142 1.13 -8.61 -2.13
C THR A 142 2.65 -8.81 -2.19
N THR A 143 3.33 -8.01 -3.00
CA THR A 143 4.78 -7.80 -2.91
C THR A 143 5.05 -6.47 -2.24
N ILE A 144 5.80 -6.48 -1.14
CA ILE A 144 6.17 -5.28 -0.39
C ILE A 144 7.56 -4.84 -0.83
N ILE A 145 7.74 -3.57 -1.17
CA ILE A 145 9.02 -3.03 -1.63
C ILE A 145 9.51 -1.99 -0.62
N ASP A 146 10.57 -2.31 0.12
CA ASP A 146 11.25 -1.33 0.96
C ASP A 146 12.17 -0.47 0.10
N THR A 147 11.98 0.85 0.19
CA THR A 147 12.76 1.80 -0.58
C THR A 147 13.75 2.54 0.32
N PRO A 148 14.94 2.88 -0.20
CA PRO A 148 15.83 3.77 0.52
C PRO A 148 15.19 5.12 0.86
N GLY A 149 15.66 5.77 1.92
CA GLY A 149 15.14 7.08 2.33
C GLY A 149 15.26 8.14 1.23
N THR A 150 14.16 8.81 0.89
CA THR A 150 14.09 9.84 -0.17
C THR A 150 14.96 11.07 0.12
N SER A 151 15.21 11.36 1.40
CA SER A 151 15.96 12.52 1.89
C SER A 151 17.37 12.15 2.42
N SER A 152 17.97 11.06 1.93
CA SER A 152 19.31 10.65 2.37
C SER A 152 20.36 11.70 2.01
N LEU A 153 21.41 11.83 2.85
CA LEU A 153 22.57 12.69 2.58
C LEU A 153 23.34 12.27 1.31
N SER A 154 23.16 11.02 0.86
CA SER A 154 23.71 10.51 -0.39
C SER A 154 22.70 10.72 -1.53
N ARG A 155 23.10 11.51 -2.54
CA ARG A 155 22.32 11.73 -3.77
C ARG A 155 21.99 10.43 -4.48
N ASP A 156 22.93 9.48 -4.53
CA ASP A 156 22.72 8.21 -5.23
C ASP A 156 21.60 7.36 -4.61
N VAL A 157 21.46 7.42 -3.29
CA VAL A 157 20.41 6.70 -2.55
C VAL A 157 19.04 7.31 -2.83
N SER A 158 18.93 8.64 -2.82
CA SER A 158 17.69 9.35 -3.17
C SER A 158 17.28 9.08 -4.63
N MET A 159 18.25 9.07 -5.55
CA MET A 159 18.01 8.77 -6.98
C MET A 159 17.47 7.36 -7.22
N ARG A 160 17.87 6.36 -6.42
CA ARG A 160 17.33 4.99 -6.53
C ARG A 160 15.83 4.95 -6.22
N THR A 161 15.42 5.59 -5.12
CA THR A 161 14.00 5.68 -4.75
C THR A 161 13.21 6.47 -5.79
N HIS A 162 13.76 7.58 -6.28
CA HIS A 162 13.12 8.34 -7.36
C HIS A 162 12.99 7.52 -8.64
N ARG A 163 14.02 6.80 -9.09
CA ARG A 163 13.96 5.95 -10.30
C ARG A 163 12.97 4.79 -10.18
N LEU A 164 12.75 4.27 -8.97
CA LEU A 164 11.77 3.23 -8.73
C LEU A 164 10.33 3.79 -8.78
N LEU A 165 10.09 4.91 -8.09
CA LEU A 165 8.75 5.47 -7.90
C LEU A 165 8.30 6.36 -9.07
N VAL A 166 9.24 7.07 -9.70
CA VAL A 166 9.07 7.98 -10.83
C VAL A 166 10.16 7.68 -11.88
N PRO A 167 10.11 6.51 -12.55
CA PRO A 167 11.04 6.16 -13.61
C PRO A 167 10.93 7.12 -14.80
N GLU A 168 12.08 7.47 -15.39
CA GLU A 168 12.23 8.40 -16.52
C GLU A 168 11.45 7.97 -17.77
N ASP A 169 11.17 6.68 -17.85
CA ASP A 169 10.55 6.02 -18.99
C ASP A 169 9.00 6.04 -18.93
N GLY A 170 8.44 6.56 -17.84
CA GLY A 170 7.00 6.74 -17.65
C GLY A 170 6.23 5.46 -17.35
N VAL A 171 6.89 4.34 -17.05
CA VAL A 171 6.21 3.06 -16.74
C VAL A 171 6.32 2.74 -15.24
N PRO A 172 5.21 2.66 -14.49
CA PRO A 172 5.26 2.34 -13.06
C PRO A 172 5.98 1.01 -12.76
N ARG A 173 6.98 1.04 -11.87
CA ARG A 173 7.61 -0.19 -11.34
C ARG A 173 6.80 -0.82 -10.21
N VAL A 174 5.95 -0.01 -9.59
CA VAL A 174 5.12 -0.33 -8.43
C VAL A 174 3.68 0.05 -8.77
N ASP A 175 2.72 -0.66 -8.18
CA ASP A 175 1.31 -0.47 -8.48
C ASP A 175 0.63 0.43 -7.43
N ALA A 176 1.26 0.57 -6.25
CA ALA A 176 0.84 1.45 -5.18
C ALA A 176 2.02 1.86 -4.27
N VAL A 177 1.82 2.92 -3.50
CA VAL A 177 2.80 3.52 -2.60
C VAL A 177 2.16 3.82 -1.25
N VAL A 178 2.78 3.32 -0.19
CA VAL A 178 2.54 3.73 1.19
C VAL A 178 3.63 4.72 1.58
N PHE A 179 3.27 5.99 1.67
CA PHE A 179 4.21 7.07 1.96
C PHE A 179 4.21 7.39 3.45
N LEU A 180 5.38 7.28 4.10
CA LEU A 180 5.57 7.58 5.52
C LEU A 180 6.00 9.04 5.67
N LEU A 181 5.20 9.78 6.44
CA LEU A 181 5.40 11.17 6.77
C LEU A 181 5.54 11.32 8.29
N ARG A 182 6.44 12.21 8.70
CA ARG A 182 6.50 12.76 10.08
C ARG A 182 6.01 14.20 10.09
N THR A 183 6.35 14.93 9.03
CA THR A 183 5.86 16.26 8.69
C THR A 183 5.51 16.26 7.21
N LEU A 184 4.64 17.19 6.82
CA LEU A 184 4.32 17.44 5.42
C LEU A 184 5.13 18.65 4.94
N ASN A 185 5.96 18.46 3.93
CA ASN A 185 6.73 19.55 3.30
C ASN A 185 6.42 19.61 1.79
N ALA A 186 6.81 20.72 1.15
CA ALA A 186 6.54 20.96 -0.26
C ALA A 186 7.19 19.92 -1.20
N ALA A 187 8.35 19.38 -0.83
CA ALA A 187 9.06 18.38 -1.64
C ALA A 187 8.33 17.03 -1.62
N ASP A 188 7.82 16.60 -0.46
CA ASP A 188 7.02 15.40 -0.32
C ASP A 188 5.71 15.52 -1.12
N ILE A 189 5.05 16.68 -1.07
CA ILE A 189 3.85 16.97 -1.87
C ILE A 189 4.19 16.87 -3.37
N ALA A 190 5.29 17.46 -3.82
CA ALA A 190 5.68 17.41 -5.23
C ALA A 190 5.98 15.99 -5.71
N LEU A 191 6.72 15.20 -4.92
CA LEU A 191 7.00 13.80 -5.23
C LEU A 191 5.71 12.97 -5.29
N LEU A 192 4.82 13.14 -4.32
CA LEU A 192 3.56 12.41 -4.28
C LEU A 192 2.61 12.78 -5.43
N LYS A 193 2.65 14.03 -5.92
CA LYS A 193 1.94 14.40 -7.17
C LYS A 193 2.46 13.62 -8.36
N GLN A 194 3.78 13.57 -8.55
CA GLN A 194 4.41 12.82 -9.65
C GLN A 194 4.08 11.33 -9.59
N ILE A 195 4.13 10.73 -8.39
CA ILE A 195 3.74 9.33 -8.18
C ILE A 195 2.25 9.13 -8.50
N GLY A 196 1.39 10.02 -8.02
CA GLY A 196 -0.05 9.95 -8.24
C GLY A 196 -0.44 10.05 -9.71
N GLU A 197 0.25 10.89 -10.48
CA GLU A 197 0.09 11.02 -11.93
C GLU A 197 0.54 9.77 -12.68
N LEU A 198 1.63 9.15 -12.23
CA LEU A 198 2.18 7.96 -12.88
C LEU A 198 1.36 6.69 -12.61
N VAL A 199 0.96 6.49 -11.35
CA VAL A 199 0.25 5.27 -10.91
C VAL A 199 -1.26 5.35 -11.19
N GLY A 200 -1.84 6.55 -11.15
CA GLY A 200 -3.28 6.78 -11.32
C GLY A 200 -3.69 7.57 -12.57
N GLY A 201 -2.75 7.88 -13.46
CA GLY A 201 -2.99 8.69 -14.66
C GLY A 201 -3.40 10.15 -14.35
N SER A 202 -4.01 10.83 -15.34
CA SER A 202 -4.51 12.21 -15.22
C SER A 202 -5.63 12.40 -14.18
N SER A 203 -6.14 11.31 -13.59
CA SER A 203 -7.17 11.30 -12.54
C SER A 203 -6.61 11.41 -11.11
N GLY A 204 -5.30 11.20 -10.93
CA GLY A 204 -4.56 11.38 -9.68
C GLY A 204 -4.73 10.29 -8.60
N ALA A 205 -3.71 10.21 -7.72
CA ALA A 205 -3.67 9.66 -6.35
C ALA A 205 -4.22 8.27 -5.98
N LEU A 206 -4.68 7.46 -6.93
CA LEU A 206 -5.35 6.20 -6.61
C LEU A 206 -4.43 5.10 -6.06
N GLY A 207 -3.11 5.31 -6.17
CA GLY A 207 -2.09 4.42 -5.64
C GLY A 207 -1.27 5.01 -4.49
N VAL A 208 -1.77 6.01 -3.74
CA VAL A 208 -1.00 6.59 -2.62
C VAL A 208 -1.81 6.59 -1.31
N ILE A 209 -1.25 5.92 -0.29
CA ILE A 209 -1.70 5.99 1.11
C ILE A 209 -0.67 6.74 1.93
N GLY A 210 -1.10 7.68 2.76
CA GLY A 210 -0.24 8.34 3.72
C GLY A 210 -0.19 7.58 5.04
N VAL A 211 0.97 7.54 5.67
CA VAL A 211 1.15 7.02 7.03
C VAL A 211 1.82 8.08 7.87
N ALA A 212 1.13 8.57 8.89
CA ALA A 212 1.75 9.38 9.94
C ALA A 212 2.58 8.44 10.83
N SER A 213 3.84 8.30 10.45
CA SER A 213 4.81 7.38 11.05
C SER A 213 5.30 7.84 12.42
N ARG A 214 5.76 6.89 13.25
CA ARG A 214 6.20 7.14 14.63
C ARG A 214 5.14 7.92 15.43
N ALA A 215 3.88 7.53 15.22
CA ALA A 215 2.73 8.17 15.88
C ALA A 215 2.84 8.13 17.41
N ASP A 216 3.54 7.14 17.95
CA ASP A 216 3.87 7.00 19.36
C ASP A 216 4.81 8.08 19.90
N GLU A 217 5.58 8.78 19.06
CA GLU A 217 6.44 9.88 19.52
C GLU A 217 5.66 11.21 19.66
N ILE A 218 4.45 11.30 19.10
CA ILE A 218 3.63 12.50 19.13
C ILE A 218 3.24 12.83 20.59
N GLY A 219 3.39 14.09 20.97
CA GLY A 219 3.13 14.51 22.34
C GLY A 219 4.12 13.94 23.37
N ALA A 220 5.35 13.59 22.94
CA ALA A 220 6.43 13.05 23.77
C ALA A 220 6.14 11.65 24.37
N GLY A 221 5.46 10.78 23.60
CA GLY A 221 5.24 9.39 23.99
C GLY A 221 4.32 9.20 25.18
N ARG A 222 3.43 10.16 25.42
CA ARG A 222 2.37 10.03 26.42
C ARG A 222 1.37 8.94 26.01
N ILE A 223 0.60 8.45 26.97
CA ILE A 223 -0.39 7.37 26.76
C ILE A 223 -1.44 7.76 25.69
N ASP A 224 -1.71 9.05 25.52
CA ASP A 224 -2.62 9.62 24.52
C ASP A 224 -1.95 9.97 23.18
N ALA A 225 -0.68 9.59 22.96
CA ALA A 225 0.08 9.90 21.74
C ALA A 225 -0.67 9.49 20.47
N MET A 226 -1.25 8.27 20.45
CA MET A 226 -2.01 7.78 19.30
C MET A 226 -3.32 8.53 19.05
N MET A 227 -3.97 9.06 20.10
CA MET A 227 -5.14 9.93 19.92
C MET A 227 -4.73 11.26 19.30
N SER A 228 -3.66 11.87 19.81
CA SER A 228 -3.10 13.09 19.22
C SER A 228 -2.63 12.86 17.77
N ALA A 229 -2.08 11.68 17.48
CA ALA A 229 -1.67 11.29 16.14
C ALA A 229 -2.84 11.19 15.16
N LYS A 230 -4.01 10.73 15.61
CA LYS A 230 -5.25 10.71 14.80
C LYS A 230 -5.66 12.12 14.36
N ASP A 231 -5.57 13.10 15.26
CA ASP A 231 -5.87 14.50 14.92
C ASP A 231 -4.88 15.07 13.90
N VAL A 232 -3.59 14.77 14.04
CA VAL A 232 -2.55 15.17 13.08
C VAL A 232 -2.79 14.51 11.72
N ALA A 233 -3.06 13.20 11.69
CA ALA A 233 -3.34 12.46 10.47
C ALA A 233 -4.59 12.98 9.75
N LYS A 234 -5.64 13.38 10.50
CA LYS A 234 -6.82 14.02 9.93
C LYS A 234 -6.47 15.33 9.21
N ARG A 235 -5.66 16.20 9.82
CA ARG A 235 -5.20 17.45 9.20
C ARG A 235 -4.39 17.20 7.94
N PHE A 236 -3.46 16.24 7.98
CA PHE A 236 -2.68 15.85 6.80
C PHE A 236 -3.57 15.31 5.67
N THR A 237 -4.57 14.50 6.02
CA THR A 237 -5.56 14.02 5.04
C THR A 237 -6.29 15.20 4.38
N GLU A 238 -6.79 16.16 5.16
CA GLU A 238 -7.50 17.34 4.64
C GLU A 238 -6.61 18.20 3.71
N GLU A 239 -5.32 18.34 4.02
CA GLU A 239 -4.37 19.11 3.21
C GLU A 239 -4.03 18.38 1.89
N MET A 240 -3.79 17.07 1.96
CA MET A 240 -3.47 16.25 0.78
C MET A 240 -4.68 16.00 -0.12
N ASP A 241 -5.89 15.99 0.44
CA ASP A 241 -7.12 15.86 -0.32
C ASP A 241 -7.39 17.12 -1.16
N LYS A 242 -7.08 18.31 -0.64
CA LYS A 242 -7.13 19.58 -1.42
C LYS A 242 -6.23 19.56 -2.65
N THR A 243 -5.11 18.87 -2.56
CA THR A 243 -4.16 18.73 -3.67
C THR A 243 -4.45 17.50 -4.55
N GLY A 244 -5.39 16.65 -4.13
CA GLY A 244 -5.80 15.45 -4.85
C GLY A 244 -4.74 14.36 -4.88
N ILE A 245 -3.86 14.30 -3.87
CA ILE A 245 -2.63 13.48 -3.83
C ILE A 245 -2.78 12.19 -3.02
N CYS A 246 -3.56 12.22 -1.95
CA CYS A 246 -3.68 11.11 -1.02
C CYS A 246 -5.10 11.04 -0.47
N GLN A 247 -5.65 9.83 -0.39
CA GLN A 247 -7.05 9.61 0.00
C GLN A 247 -7.22 9.42 1.51
N ALA A 248 -6.17 9.01 2.22
CA ALA A 248 -6.18 8.79 3.65
C ALA A 248 -4.77 8.83 4.24
N VAL A 249 -4.63 9.46 5.40
CA VAL A 249 -3.43 9.36 6.23
C VAL A 249 -3.77 8.56 7.49
N VAL A 250 -3.06 7.46 7.74
CA VAL A 250 -3.27 6.59 8.90
C VAL A 250 -2.14 6.80 9.91
N PRO A 251 -2.42 7.09 11.19
CA PRO A 251 -1.39 7.14 12.22
C PRO A 251 -0.94 5.73 12.59
N VAL A 252 0.37 5.47 12.54
CA VAL A 252 0.93 4.15 12.83
C VAL A 252 2.16 4.26 13.72
N SER A 253 2.16 3.47 14.80
CA SER A 253 3.35 3.12 15.56
C SER A 253 3.89 1.79 15.05
N GLY A 254 4.85 1.85 14.11
CA GLY A 254 5.44 0.65 13.51
C GLY A 254 6.15 -0.23 14.53
N LEU A 255 6.82 0.38 15.50
CA LEU A 255 7.52 -0.35 16.56
C LEU A 255 6.54 -1.09 17.48
N LEU A 256 5.45 -0.42 17.89
CA LEU A 256 4.41 -1.08 18.69
C LEU A 256 3.76 -2.23 17.93
N ALA A 257 3.46 -2.02 16.63
CA ALA A 257 2.88 -3.03 15.77
C ALA A 257 3.79 -4.26 15.61
N LEU A 258 5.08 -4.05 15.32
CA LEU A 258 6.06 -5.13 15.23
C LEU A 258 6.16 -5.91 16.54
N THR A 259 6.25 -5.21 17.66
CA THR A 259 6.36 -5.83 18.98
C THR A 259 5.12 -6.61 19.37
N ALA A 260 3.93 -6.10 19.05
CA ALA A 260 2.69 -6.84 19.25
C ALA A 260 2.71 -8.19 18.50
N ARG A 261 3.14 -8.18 17.24
CA ARG A 261 3.17 -9.39 16.40
C ARG A 261 4.25 -10.40 16.77
N THR A 262 5.32 -9.93 17.39
CA THR A 262 6.51 -10.74 17.72
C THR A 262 6.74 -10.85 19.23
N LEU A 263 5.68 -10.61 20.03
CA LEU A 263 5.74 -10.59 21.49
C LEU A 263 6.18 -11.94 22.05
N ARG A 264 7.16 -11.93 22.96
CA ARG A 264 7.67 -13.15 23.59
C ARG A 264 7.16 -13.29 25.02
N GLN A 265 6.98 -14.54 25.47
CA GLN A 265 6.54 -14.82 26.85
C GLN A 265 7.47 -14.22 27.92
N SER A 266 8.78 -14.21 27.67
CA SER A 266 9.75 -13.61 28.59
C SER A 266 9.54 -12.10 28.79
N GLU A 267 9.10 -11.41 27.73
CA GLU A 267 8.86 -9.96 27.76
C GLU A 267 7.57 -9.64 28.47
N PHE A 268 6.52 -10.44 28.21
CA PHE A 268 5.27 -10.37 28.96
C PHE A 268 5.50 -10.52 30.47
N VAL A 269 6.27 -11.52 30.90
CA VAL A 269 6.58 -11.72 32.32
C VAL A 269 7.35 -10.54 32.92
N ALA A 270 8.28 -9.94 32.17
CA ALA A 270 9.01 -8.77 32.63
C ALA A 270 8.09 -7.54 32.75
N LEU A 271 7.19 -7.33 31.80
CA LEU A 271 6.17 -6.27 31.87
C LEU A 271 5.20 -6.48 33.03
N GLN A 272 4.79 -7.71 33.30
CA GLN A 272 3.93 -8.04 34.44
C GLN A 272 4.60 -7.71 35.78
N LYS A 273 5.90 -7.99 35.93
CA LYS A 273 6.67 -7.58 37.10
C LYS A 273 6.72 -6.06 37.25
N LEU A 274 6.90 -5.32 36.15
CA LEU A 274 6.88 -3.86 36.16
C LEU A 274 5.48 -3.32 36.51
N ALA A 275 4.41 -3.93 36.00
CA ALA A 275 3.04 -3.54 36.32
C ALA A 275 2.67 -3.74 37.80
N GLY A 276 3.35 -4.65 38.50
CA GLY A 276 3.22 -4.85 39.95
C GLY A 276 3.93 -3.80 40.83
N VAL A 277 4.73 -2.91 40.24
CA VAL A 277 5.41 -1.83 40.97
C VAL A 277 4.42 -0.73 41.35
N GLU A 278 4.66 -0.06 42.47
CA GLU A 278 3.86 1.10 42.87
C GLU A 278 3.83 2.17 41.76
N PRO A 279 2.64 2.68 41.35
CA PRO A 279 2.50 3.59 40.23
C PRO A 279 3.40 4.85 40.30
N ALA A 280 3.59 5.42 41.49
CA ALA A 280 4.42 6.60 41.69
C ALA A 280 5.91 6.32 41.44
N GLN A 281 6.41 5.17 41.93
CA GLN A 281 7.78 4.73 41.71
C GLN A 281 8.04 4.45 40.22
N LEU A 282 7.12 3.75 39.56
CA LEU A 282 7.23 3.41 38.15
C LEU A 282 7.18 4.65 37.25
N THR A 283 6.23 5.57 37.50
CA THR A 283 6.13 6.85 36.78
C THR A 283 7.43 7.63 36.89
N LYS A 284 8.01 7.70 38.10
CA LYS A 284 9.29 8.37 38.35
C LYS A 284 10.42 7.72 37.55
N ALA A 285 10.49 6.38 37.48
CA ALA A 285 11.49 5.66 36.69
C ALA A 285 11.33 5.87 35.18
N MET A 286 10.09 6.03 34.70
CA MET A 286 9.75 6.19 33.28
C MET A 286 9.78 7.65 32.78
N LEU A 287 10.32 8.59 33.57
CA LEU A 287 10.46 10.00 33.17
C LEU A 287 11.48 10.19 32.02
N SER A 288 12.50 9.34 31.94
CA SER A 288 13.47 9.34 30.85
C SER A 288 14.00 7.93 30.57
N VAL A 289 14.56 7.74 29.38
CA VAL A 289 15.22 6.49 28.97
C VAL A 289 16.34 6.12 29.95
N ASP A 290 17.26 7.04 30.21
CA ASP A 290 18.44 6.80 31.08
C ASP A 290 18.04 6.35 32.48
N ARG A 291 16.94 6.90 32.99
CA ARG A 291 16.44 6.58 34.32
C ARG A 291 15.81 5.20 34.39
N PHE A 292 15.11 4.82 33.33
CA PHE A 292 14.47 3.52 33.26
C PHE A 292 15.50 2.38 33.17
N VAL A 293 16.60 2.56 32.43
CA VAL A 293 17.63 1.52 32.22
C VAL A 293 18.74 1.52 33.27
N ARG A 294 18.70 2.42 34.25
CA ARG A 294 19.76 2.59 35.26
C ARG A 294 19.99 1.38 36.16
N GLU A 295 21.24 0.97 36.38
CA GLU A 295 21.57 -0.22 37.19
C GLU A 295 21.10 -0.14 38.65
N ASP A 296 21.13 1.03 39.27
CA ASP A 296 20.75 1.30 40.66
C ASP A 296 19.23 1.43 40.89
N SER A 297 18.41 1.12 39.88
CA SER A 297 16.96 1.23 39.96
C SER A 297 16.34 0.14 40.82
N ALA A 298 15.44 0.50 41.75
CA ALA A 298 14.70 -0.42 42.62
C ALA A 298 13.56 -1.18 41.90
N LEU A 299 13.64 -1.34 40.58
CA LEU A 299 12.65 -2.07 39.79
C LEU A 299 12.90 -3.59 39.84
N PRO A 300 11.85 -4.42 39.79
CA PRO A 300 11.93 -5.89 39.94
C PRO A 300 12.46 -6.63 38.69
N VAL A 301 12.95 -5.90 37.70
CA VAL A 301 13.49 -6.39 36.43
C VAL A 301 14.88 -5.79 36.28
N ASP A 302 15.89 -6.56 35.90
CA ASP A 302 17.28 -6.09 35.77
C ASP A 302 17.46 -5.06 34.63
N ALA A 303 18.54 -4.29 34.68
CA ALA A 303 18.82 -3.21 33.74
C ALA A 303 18.92 -3.69 32.27
N ALA A 304 19.53 -4.85 32.02
CA ALA A 304 19.70 -5.37 30.67
C ALA A 304 18.35 -5.78 30.06
N THR A 305 17.51 -6.46 30.83
CA THR A 305 16.13 -6.80 30.40
C THR A 305 15.29 -5.54 30.17
N ARG A 306 15.42 -4.52 31.02
CA ARG A 306 14.70 -3.24 30.83
C ARG A 306 15.19 -2.49 29.58
N ALA A 307 16.49 -2.53 29.28
CA ALA A 307 17.04 -1.97 28.05
C ALA A 307 16.49 -2.70 26.82
N ALA A 308 16.45 -4.04 26.84
CA ALA A 308 15.87 -4.84 25.75
C ALA A 308 14.37 -4.58 25.56
N LEU A 309 13.61 -4.43 26.66
CA LEU A 309 12.20 -4.02 26.58
C LEU A 309 12.05 -2.63 25.98
N LEU A 310 12.90 -1.68 26.38
CA LEU A 310 12.82 -0.32 25.87
C LEU A 310 13.14 -0.24 24.38
N ASP A 311 14.12 -1.01 23.92
CA ASP A 311 14.49 -1.10 22.53
C ASP A 311 13.33 -1.64 21.66
N ARG A 312 12.69 -2.73 22.10
CA ARG A 312 11.58 -3.34 21.36
C ARG A 312 10.26 -2.59 21.48
N PHE A 313 9.88 -2.10 22.66
CA PHE A 313 8.56 -1.50 22.87
C PHE A 313 8.56 0.01 22.68
N GLY A 314 9.72 0.64 22.81
CA GLY A 314 9.81 2.07 23.08
C GLY A 314 9.18 2.42 24.44
N MET A 315 9.36 3.67 24.87
CA MET A 315 8.76 4.12 26.13
C MET A 315 7.22 4.09 26.07
N PHE A 316 6.65 4.43 24.91
CA PHE A 316 5.20 4.40 24.70
C PHE A 316 4.63 2.99 24.84
N GLY A 317 5.24 1.98 24.18
CA GLY A 317 4.75 0.60 24.24
C GLY A 317 4.82 0.02 25.66
N ILE A 318 5.85 0.35 26.45
CA ILE A 318 5.92 -0.05 27.85
C ILE A 318 4.77 0.58 28.66
N ARG A 319 4.51 1.89 28.49
CA ARG A 319 3.42 2.59 29.18
C ARG A 319 2.06 1.99 28.86
N ILE A 320 1.78 1.74 27.57
CA ILE A 320 0.52 1.12 27.14
C ILE A 320 0.41 -0.30 27.68
N SER A 321 1.48 -1.08 27.64
CA SER A 321 1.46 -2.46 28.16
C SER A 321 1.08 -2.50 29.64
N ILE A 322 1.68 -1.63 30.46
CA ILE A 322 1.35 -1.52 31.89
C ILE A 322 -0.11 -1.09 32.08
N ALA A 323 -0.57 -0.08 31.34
CA ALA A 323 -1.94 0.43 31.44
C ALA A 323 -2.99 -0.63 31.08
N VAL A 324 -2.73 -1.42 30.01
CA VAL A 324 -3.61 -2.50 29.57
C VAL A 324 -3.61 -3.66 30.57
N MET A 325 -2.47 -3.99 31.18
CA MET A 325 -2.42 -4.97 32.28
C MET A 325 -3.22 -4.51 33.51
N HIS A 326 -3.13 -3.23 33.88
CA HIS A 326 -3.98 -2.67 34.95
C HIS A 326 -5.47 -2.66 34.60
N ALA A 327 -5.81 -2.63 33.32
CA ALA A 327 -7.19 -2.74 32.83
C ALA A 327 -7.72 -4.20 32.84
N GLY A 328 -6.89 -5.20 33.19
CA GLY A 328 -7.32 -6.58 33.40
C GLY A 328 -6.74 -7.61 32.44
N VAL A 329 -5.87 -7.22 31.49
CA VAL A 329 -5.18 -8.17 30.62
C VAL A 329 -4.15 -8.97 31.41
N SER A 330 -4.25 -10.30 31.34
CA SER A 330 -3.50 -11.22 32.21
C SER A 330 -2.66 -12.27 31.49
N ASP A 331 -2.70 -12.29 30.15
CA ASP A 331 -1.89 -13.19 29.32
C ASP A 331 -1.23 -12.46 28.15
N SER A 332 -0.25 -13.13 27.52
CA SER A 332 0.56 -12.54 26.46
C SER A 332 -0.18 -12.39 25.14
N VAL A 333 -1.15 -13.24 24.83
CA VAL A 333 -1.93 -13.18 23.59
C VAL A 333 -2.85 -11.96 23.63
N ALA A 334 -3.61 -11.81 24.71
CA ALA A 334 -4.48 -10.65 24.90
C ALA A 334 -3.70 -9.33 24.94
N LEU A 335 -2.47 -9.32 25.50
CA LEU A 335 -1.61 -8.14 25.42
C LEU A 335 -1.20 -7.85 23.97
N ALA A 336 -0.76 -8.85 23.22
CA ALA A 336 -0.39 -8.67 21.81
C ALA A 336 -1.55 -8.10 21.00
N ASP A 337 -2.77 -8.61 21.17
CA ASP A 337 -3.96 -8.14 20.47
C ASP A 337 -4.26 -6.66 20.78
N GLU A 338 -4.23 -6.27 22.06
CA GLU A 338 -4.44 -4.88 22.49
C GLU A 338 -3.36 -3.92 21.95
N LEU A 339 -2.09 -4.34 21.98
CA LEU A 339 -1.00 -3.53 21.42
C LEU A 339 -1.15 -3.39 19.89
N LEU A 340 -1.56 -4.45 19.20
CA LEU A 340 -1.77 -4.45 17.76
C LEU A 340 -2.92 -3.52 17.36
N GLU A 341 -4.05 -3.59 18.06
CA GLU A 341 -5.21 -2.72 17.80
C GLU A 341 -4.85 -1.24 18.01
N ARG A 342 -4.07 -0.93 19.06
CA ARG A 342 -3.65 0.45 19.38
C ARG A 342 -2.53 0.97 18.49
N SER A 343 -1.78 0.09 17.81
CA SER A 343 -0.65 0.48 16.95
C SER A 343 -1.07 1.22 15.68
N GLY A 344 -2.33 1.07 15.25
CA GLY A 344 -2.84 1.59 13.98
C GLY A 344 -2.54 0.70 12.77
N LEU A 345 -1.83 -0.43 12.93
CA LEU A 345 -1.52 -1.33 11.82
C LEU A 345 -2.77 -2.00 11.22
N ILE A 346 -3.74 -2.39 12.05
CA ILE A 346 -5.01 -2.98 11.57
C ILE A 346 -5.73 -1.98 10.67
N ALA A 347 -5.86 -0.72 11.13
CA ALA A 347 -6.47 0.34 10.35
C ALA A 347 -5.71 0.61 9.03
N LEU A 348 -4.37 0.52 9.03
CA LEU A 348 -3.58 0.66 7.81
C LEU A 348 -3.84 -0.51 6.85
N ARG A 349 -3.87 -1.75 7.34
CA ARG A 349 -4.19 -2.94 6.54
C ARG A 349 -5.58 -2.84 5.93
N ASP A 350 -6.58 -2.44 6.71
CA ASP A 350 -7.93 -2.22 6.22
C ASP A 350 -7.98 -1.20 5.09
N VAL A 351 -7.23 -0.10 5.20
CA VAL A 351 -7.13 0.91 4.14
C VAL A 351 -6.40 0.35 2.92
N ILE A 352 -5.30 -0.40 3.10
CA ILE A 352 -4.57 -1.07 2.02
C ILE A 352 -5.47 -2.06 1.28
N ASP A 353 -6.17 -2.94 2.00
CA ASP A 353 -7.02 -3.96 1.40
C ASP A 353 -8.22 -3.31 0.70
N GLN A 354 -8.86 -2.33 1.31
CA GLN A 354 -9.98 -1.63 0.69
C GLN A 354 -9.56 -0.81 -0.54
N GLN A 355 -8.44 -0.10 -0.45
CA GLN A 355 -7.99 0.75 -1.56
C GLN A 355 -7.25 -0.01 -2.64
N PHE A 356 -6.53 -1.10 -2.33
CA PHE A 356 -5.68 -1.78 -3.30
C PHE A 356 -6.23 -3.15 -3.68
N ALA A 357 -6.89 -3.92 -2.81
CA ALA A 357 -7.43 -5.23 -3.21
C ALA A 357 -8.60 -5.08 -4.20
N GLN A 358 -9.51 -4.12 -3.97
CA GLN A 358 -10.59 -3.83 -4.93
C GLN A 358 -10.08 -3.23 -6.27
N ARG A 359 -8.86 -2.69 -6.28
CA ARG A 359 -8.29 -1.94 -7.42
C ARG A 359 -7.14 -2.67 -8.10
N SER A 360 -6.71 -3.82 -7.58
CA SER A 360 -5.43 -4.44 -7.98
C SER A 360 -5.43 -4.81 -9.46
N GLU A 361 -6.54 -5.36 -9.97
CA GLU A 361 -6.69 -5.69 -11.39
C GLU A 361 -6.61 -4.45 -12.27
N LEU A 362 -7.21 -3.31 -11.87
CA LEU A 362 -7.18 -2.07 -12.63
C LEU A 362 -5.79 -1.41 -12.61
N LEU A 363 -5.12 -1.36 -11.46
CA LEU A 363 -3.77 -0.82 -11.31
C LEU A 363 -2.74 -1.66 -12.10
N LYS A 364 -2.85 -2.99 -12.03
CA LYS A 364 -2.03 -3.92 -12.83
C LYS A 364 -2.31 -3.78 -14.33
N ALA A 365 -3.58 -3.69 -14.73
CA ALA A 365 -3.99 -3.50 -16.12
C ALA A 365 -3.45 -2.20 -16.71
N HIS A 366 -3.57 -1.09 -15.96
CA HIS A 366 -3.02 0.20 -16.36
C HIS A 366 -1.51 0.16 -16.55
N THR A 367 -0.80 -0.41 -15.58
CA THR A 367 0.65 -0.55 -15.68
C THR A 367 1.07 -1.45 -16.83
N ALA A 368 0.33 -2.52 -17.11
CA ALA A 368 0.58 -3.39 -18.27
C ALA A 368 0.34 -2.66 -19.60
N LEU A 369 -0.71 -1.84 -19.70
CA LEU A 369 -0.98 -1.01 -20.89
C LEU A 369 0.12 0.02 -21.13
N LEU A 370 0.59 0.71 -20.08
CA LEU A 370 1.72 1.64 -20.19
C LEU A 370 2.99 0.91 -20.63
N SER A 371 3.27 -0.25 -20.04
CA SER A 371 4.42 -1.10 -20.41
C SER A 371 4.33 -1.55 -21.87
N LEU A 372 3.14 -1.97 -22.31
CA LEU A 372 2.90 -2.45 -23.68
C LEU A 372 3.01 -1.31 -24.69
N ARG A 373 2.43 -0.14 -24.40
CA ARG A 373 2.53 1.07 -25.23
C ARG A 373 3.99 1.45 -25.46
N GLN A 374 4.75 1.55 -24.38
CA GLN A 374 6.16 1.86 -24.45
C GLN A 374 6.93 0.80 -25.25
N PHE A 375 6.69 -0.48 -24.98
CA PHE A 375 7.34 -1.58 -25.67
C PHE A 375 7.15 -1.51 -27.20
N VAL A 376 5.90 -1.32 -27.63
CA VAL A 376 5.53 -1.27 -29.05
C VAL A 376 6.07 -0.02 -29.75
N GLN A 377 6.22 1.09 -29.01
CA GLN A 377 6.86 2.31 -29.53
C GLN A 377 8.37 2.13 -29.76
N HIS A 378 9.06 1.39 -28.87
CA HIS A 378 10.50 1.12 -29.01
C HIS A 378 10.83 0.01 -30.00
N ASN A 379 9.88 -0.88 -30.28
CA ASN A 379 10.05 -2.02 -31.18
C ASN A 379 8.98 -2.03 -32.28
N PRO A 380 8.93 -1.04 -33.18
CA PRO A 380 7.81 -0.87 -34.10
C PRO A 380 7.71 -2.02 -35.12
N ILE A 381 6.47 -2.46 -35.38
CA ILE A 381 6.08 -3.41 -36.42
C ILE A 381 4.97 -2.80 -37.28
N TYR A 382 4.59 -3.43 -38.39
CA TYR A 382 3.49 -2.95 -39.24
C TYR A 382 2.17 -2.76 -38.47
N ALA A 383 1.90 -3.64 -37.50
CA ALA A 383 0.68 -3.60 -36.68
C ALA A 383 0.70 -2.52 -35.58
N THR A 384 1.84 -1.84 -35.33
CA THR A 384 2.00 -0.87 -34.23
C THR A 384 0.91 0.19 -34.16
N PRO A 385 0.50 0.86 -35.26
CA PRO A 385 -0.54 1.89 -35.19
C PRO A 385 -1.90 1.34 -34.72
N TYR A 386 -2.24 0.10 -35.10
CA TYR A 386 -3.49 -0.55 -34.70
C TYR A 386 -3.45 -0.95 -33.23
N ILE A 387 -2.31 -1.49 -32.77
CA ILE A 387 -2.11 -1.84 -31.35
C ILE A 387 -2.21 -0.59 -30.47
N LEU A 388 -1.63 0.53 -30.90
CA LEU A 388 -1.75 1.81 -30.18
C LEU A 388 -3.19 2.33 -30.18
N ALA A 389 -3.93 2.18 -31.29
CA ALA A 389 -5.34 2.55 -31.36
C ALA A 389 -6.24 1.72 -30.42
N ASP A 390 -5.85 0.49 -30.09
CA ASP A 390 -6.53 -0.34 -29.09
C ASP A 390 -6.13 0.04 -27.65
N ILE A 391 -4.89 0.48 -27.43
CA ILE A 391 -4.35 0.83 -26.10
C ILE A 391 -4.76 2.23 -25.65
N ASP A 392 -4.61 3.24 -26.50
CA ASP A 392 -4.74 4.65 -26.13
C ASP A 392 -6.16 4.99 -25.57
N PRO A 393 -7.28 4.47 -26.11
CA PRO A 393 -8.60 4.69 -25.52
C PRO A 393 -8.74 4.13 -24.11
N LEU A 394 -8.13 2.97 -23.83
CA LEU A 394 -8.17 2.35 -22.49
C LEU A 394 -7.32 3.13 -21.48
N LEU A 395 -6.20 3.73 -21.92
CA LEU A 395 -5.41 4.64 -21.08
C LEU A 395 -6.10 5.99 -20.87
N ALA A 396 -6.89 6.45 -21.84
CA ALA A 396 -7.67 7.68 -21.75
C ALA A 396 -8.96 7.53 -20.91
N ASP A 397 -9.46 6.30 -20.71
CA ASP A 397 -10.64 6.06 -19.89
C ASP A 397 -10.34 6.20 -18.39
N THR A 398 -10.65 7.40 -17.91
CA THR A 398 -10.46 7.82 -16.52
C THR A 398 -11.63 7.47 -15.61
N HIS A 399 -12.73 6.91 -16.14
CA HIS A 399 -13.97 6.74 -15.37
C HIS A 399 -13.81 5.71 -14.24
N ALA A 400 -13.22 4.57 -14.54
CA ALA A 400 -12.99 3.52 -13.54
C ALA A 400 -12.15 4.03 -12.36
N PHE A 401 -11.17 4.89 -12.64
CA PHE A 401 -10.36 5.55 -11.63
C PHE A 401 -11.17 6.57 -10.79
N GLU A 402 -12.06 7.31 -11.43
CA GLU A 402 -12.95 8.26 -10.75
C GLU A 402 -13.96 7.56 -9.83
N GLU A 403 -14.57 6.46 -10.27
CA GLU A 403 -15.46 5.62 -9.44
C GLU A 403 -14.77 5.18 -8.14
N LEU A 404 -13.56 4.67 -8.28
CA LEU A 404 -12.74 4.20 -7.17
C LEU A 404 -12.37 5.32 -6.19
N ARG A 405 -12.06 6.51 -6.70
CA ARG A 405 -11.78 7.69 -5.87
C ARG A 405 -13.00 8.10 -5.06
N LEU A 406 -14.16 8.12 -5.70
CA LEU A 406 -15.42 8.48 -5.05
C LEU A 406 -15.79 7.49 -3.94
N LEU A 407 -15.61 6.18 -4.14
CA LEU A 407 -15.84 5.17 -3.10
C LEU A 407 -15.05 5.45 -1.81
N SER A 408 -13.79 5.88 -1.93
CA SER A 408 -12.99 6.23 -0.75
C SER A 408 -13.51 7.51 -0.08
N LEU A 409 -13.87 8.53 -0.85
CA LEU A 409 -14.31 9.82 -0.32
C LEU A 409 -15.72 9.77 0.29
N LEU A 410 -16.61 8.90 -0.21
CA LEU A 410 -17.99 8.72 0.29
C LEU A 410 -18.07 8.13 1.71
N ARG A 411 -16.93 7.75 2.31
CA ARG A 411 -16.87 7.29 3.71
C ARG A 411 -16.48 8.39 4.68
N SER A 412 -15.72 9.38 4.23
CA SER A 412 -15.16 10.43 5.07
C SER A 412 -15.77 11.82 4.83
N ARG A 413 -16.42 12.02 3.68
CA ARG A 413 -17.08 13.28 3.32
C ARG A 413 -18.59 13.18 3.51
N PRO A 414 -19.21 14.16 4.20
CA PRO A 414 -20.66 14.25 4.25
C PRO A 414 -21.22 14.50 2.85
N THR A 415 -22.43 14.03 2.61
CA THR A 415 -23.18 14.23 1.36
C THR A 415 -24.61 14.64 1.70
N THR A 416 -25.34 15.14 0.70
CA THR A 416 -26.78 15.39 0.84
C THR A 416 -27.64 14.17 0.54
N LEU A 417 -27.03 12.99 0.39
CA LEU A 417 -27.71 11.73 0.07
C LEU A 417 -28.23 11.07 1.35
N ASN A 418 -29.39 10.42 1.26
CA ASN A 418 -29.87 9.54 2.32
C ASN A 418 -29.17 8.16 2.28
N GLU A 419 -29.40 7.31 3.28
CA GLU A 419 -28.74 5.99 3.39
C GLU A 419 -29.03 5.07 2.18
N ASP A 420 -30.26 5.07 1.66
CA ASP A 420 -30.63 4.24 0.50
C ASP A 420 -29.96 4.72 -0.79
N GLU A 421 -29.90 6.03 -0.99
CA GLU A 421 -29.19 6.67 -2.08
C GLU A 421 -27.69 6.38 -1.97
N MET A 422 -27.11 6.46 -0.77
CA MET A 422 -25.71 6.17 -0.52
C MET A 422 -25.38 4.70 -0.82
N ALA A 423 -26.22 3.76 -0.38
CA ALA A 423 -26.07 2.34 -0.69
C ALA A 423 -26.22 2.06 -2.19
N SER A 424 -27.18 2.70 -2.86
CA SER A 424 -27.35 2.60 -4.31
C SER A 424 -26.17 3.21 -5.08
N LEU A 425 -25.60 4.32 -4.59
CA LEU A 425 -24.46 5.00 -5.19
C LEU A 425 -23.22 4.13 -5.09
N ARG A 426 -22.93 3.60 -3.89
CA ARG A 426 -21.80 2.70 -3.66
C ARG A 426 -21.89 1.46 -4.55
N ARG A 427 -23.08 0.87 -4.72
CA ARG A 427 -23.28 -0.26 -5.63
C ARG A 427 -23.00 0.10 -7.09
N ILE A 428 -23.62 1.17 -7.63
CA ILE A 428 -23.54 1.47 -9.07
C ILE A 428 -22.12 1.82 -9.53
N ILE A 429 -21.32 2.44 -8.66
CA ILE A 429 -19.92 2.77 -8.92
C ILE A 429 -18.95 1.62 -8.54
N GLY A 430 -19.47 0.43 -8.22
CA GLY A 430 -18.67 -0.79 -8.08
C GLY A 430 -18.23 -1.17 -6.66
N GLY A 431 -18.73 -0.52 -5.62
CA GLY A 431 -18.36 -0.76 -4.22
C GLY A 431 -18.83 -2.09 -3.62
N SER A 432 -19.65 -2.86 -4.33
CA SER A 432 -20.14 -4.19 -3.92
C SER A 432 -19.87 -5.28 -4.95
N GLY A 433 -18.98 -5.00 -5.92
CA GLY A 433 -18.74 -5.86 -7.08
C GLY A 433 -18.75 -5.05 -8.38
N THR A 434 -17.98 -5.49 -9.37
CA THR A 434 -17.82 -4.78 -10.64
C THR A 434 -18.71 -5.31 -11.75
N ASP A 435 -19.35 -6.47 -11.58
CA ASP A 435 -20.27 -7.04 -12.55
C ASP A 435 -21.61 -6.28 -12.62
N ALA A 436 -22.27 -6.39 -13.77
CA ALA A 436 -23.50 -5.64 -14.05
C ALA A 436 -24.66 -5.97 -13.09
N ALA A 437 -24.74 -7.21 -12.58
CA ALA A 437 -25.82 -7.60 -11.67
C ALA A 437 -25.59 -7.01 -10.27
N SER A 438 -24.37 -7.12 -9.74
CA SER A 438 -23.99 -6.52 -8.45
C SER A 438 -24.14 -5.00 -8.45
N ARG A 439 -23.71 -4.32 -9.52
CA ARG A 439 -23.84 -2.85 -9.64
C ARG A 439 -25.29 -2.38 -9.67
N LEU A 440 -26.18 -3.16 -10.26
CA LEU A 440 -27.63 -2.88 -10.32
C LEU A 440 -28.40 -3.41 -9.12
N GLY A 441 -27.77 -4.25 -8.29
CA GLY A 441 -28.43 -4.90 -7.16
C GLY A 441 -29.43 -5.97 -7.55
N LEU A 442 -29.20 -6.64 -8.67
CA LEU A 442 -30.05 -7.72 -9.16
C LEU A 442 -29.76 -9.01 -8.39
N GLN A 443 -30.82 -9.73 -8.02
CA GLN A 443 -30.68 -11.04 -7.39
C GLN A 443 -30.52 -12.14 -8.47
N PRO A 444 -29.84 -13.27 -8.15
CA PRO A 444 -29.52 -14.33 -9.12
C PRO A 444 -30.74 -14.95 -9.84
N ASP A 445 -31.91 -14.84 -9.23
CA ASP A 445 -33.20 -15.40 -9.62
C ASP A 445 -34.01 -14.49 -10.58
N ALA A 446 -33.53 -13.28 -10.90
CA ALA A 446 -34.18 -12.35 -11.84
C ALA A 446 -33.24 -11.78 -12.95
N PRO A 447 -32.63 -12.63 -13.80
CA PRO A 447 -31.62 -12.19 -14.79
C PRO A 447 -32.16 -11.31 -15.94
N PHE A 448 -33.48 -11.26 -16.17
CA PHE A 448 -34.09 -10.55 -17.31
C PHE A 448 -34.34 -9.04 -17.09
N ASP A 449 -34.15 -8.51 -15.87
CA ASP A 449 -34.44 -7.10 -15.56
C ASP A 449 -33.24 -6.15 -15.73
N GLY A 450 -32.13 -6.66 -16.29
CA GLY A 450 -30.87 -5.94 -16.47
C GLY A 450 -30.97 -4.64 -17.26
N PRO A 451 -31.46 -4.65 -18.53
CA PRO A 451 -31.56 -3.44 -19.35
C PRO A 451 -32.47 -2.37 -18.74
N ARG A 452 -33.62 -2.79 -18.19
CA ARG A 452 -34.59 -1.90 -17.55
C ARG A 452 -34.01 -1.28 -16.29
N SER A 453 -33.35 -2.09 -15.46
CA SER A 453 -32.69 -1.64 -14.24
C SER A 453 -31.55 -0.66 -14.51
N ALA A 454 -30.73 -0.92 -15.55
CA ALA A 454 -29.67 -0.01 -15.99
C ALA A 454 -30.22 1.35 -16.42
N PHE A 455 -31.28 1.36 -17.25
CA PHE A 455 -31.92 2.59 -17.71
C PHE A 455 -32.57 3.37 -16.54
N ALA A 456 -33.25 2.66 -15.63
CA ALA A 456 -33.84 3.27 -14.45
C ALA A 456 -32.78 3.88 -13.51
N ALA A 457 -31.64 3.22 -13.35
CA ALA A 457 -30.51 3.75 -12.59
C ALA A 457 -29.94 5.02 -13.23
N ALA A 458 -29.73 5.03 -14.55
CA ALA A 458 -29.24 6.20 -15.28
C ALA A 458 -30.18 7.41 -15.12
N GLN A 459 -31.49 7.22 -15.28
CA GLN A 459 -32.48 8.29 -15.09
C GLN A 459 -32.55 8.77 -13.64
N ARG A 460 -32.45 7.87 -12.66
CA ARG A 460 -32.46 8.22 -11.24
C ARG A 460 -31.27 9.11 -10.90
N TRP A 461 -30.07 8.69 -11.27
CA TRP A 461 -28.85 9.45 -10.97
C TRP A 461 -28.76 10.75 -11.75
N ARG A 462 -29.30 10.83 -12.97
CA ARG A 462 -29.34 12.09 -13.74
C ARG A 462 -30.20 13.12 -13.03
N ARG A 463 -31.42 12.75 -12.63
CA ARG A 463 -32.31 13.63 -11.82
C ARG A 463 -31.65 14.04 -10.51
N ARG A 464 -30.99 13.10 -9.82
CA ARG A 464 -30.33 13.37 -8.54
C ARG A 464 -29.10 14.28 -8.70
N ALA A 465 -28.36 14.19 -9.80
CA ALA A 465 -27.19 15.02 -10.11
C ALA A 465 -27.56 16.48 -10.38
N GLU A 466 -28.74 16.73 -10.95
CA GLU A 466 -29.26 18.08 -11.26
C GLU A 466 -29.95 18.75 -10.06
N HIS A 467 -30.03 18.08 -8.91
CA HIS A 467 -30.75 18.59 -7.75
C HIS A 467 -30.10 19.87 -7.18
N PRO A 468 -30.85 20.99 -7.01
CA PRO A 468 -30.27 22.29 -6.62
C PRO A 468 -29.60 22.33 -5.24
N LEU A 469 -30.03 21.47 -4.31
CA LEU A 469 -29.46 21.40 -2.95
C LEU A 469 -28.15 20.58 -2.89
N ASN A 470 -27.60 20.14 -4.01
CA ASN A 470 -26.35 19.40 -3.99
C ASN A 470 -25.16 20.30 -3.71
N ASP A 471 -24.34 19.87 -2.77
CA ASP A 471 -22.97 20.37 -2.71
C ASP A 471 -22.15 19.88 -3.92
N PRO A 472 -21.00 20.52 -4.21
CA PRO A 472 -20.17 20.16 -5.35
C PRO A 472 -19.69 18.70 -5.35
N PHE A 473 -19.41 18.13 -4.17
CA PHE A 473 -18.95 16.75 -4.06
C PHE A 473 -20.09 15.75 -4.33
N THR A 474 -21.27 15.97 -3.77
CA THR A 474 -22.45 15.15 -4.07
C THR A 474 -22.80 15.19 -5.57
N THR A 475 -22.72 16.37 -6.20
CA THR A 475 -22.94 16.53 -7.65
C THR A 475 -21.96 15.69 -8.46
N ARG A 476 -20.67 15.75 -8.12
CA ARG A 476 -19.61 14.95 -8.77
C ARG A 476 -19.88 13.45 -8.63
N ALA A 477 -20.24 13.00 -7.43
CA ALA A 477 -20.55 11.60 -7.19
C ALA A 477 -21.76 11.10 -8.00
N CYS A 478 -22.83 11.90 -8.06
CA CYS A 478 -24.01 11.57 -8.86
C CYS A 478 -23.70 11.52 -10.36
N ARG A 479 -22.86 12.44 -10.88
CA ARG A 479 -22.43 12.41 -12.30
C ARG A 479 -21.61 11.17 -12.64
N ALA A 480 -20.74 10.75 -11.73
CA ALA A 480 -20.02 9.50 -11.93
C ALA A 480 -20.99 8.30 -11.99
N ALA A 481 -21.97 8.24 -11.09
CA ALA A 481 -23.02 7.23 -11.11
C ALA A 481 -23.85 7.21 -12.40
N VAL A 482 -24.14 8.39 -12.97
CA VAL A 482 -24.79 8.49 -14.30
C VAL A 482 -23.94 7.80 -15.35
N ARG A 483 -22.65 8.15 -15.44
CA ARG A 483 -21.74 7.57 -16.43
C ARG A 483 -21.56 6.05 -16.24
N SER A 484 -21.51 5.57 -15.00
CA SER A 484 -21.50 4.13 -14.68
C SER A 484 -22.77 3.43 -15.15
N ALA A 485 -23.94 4.02 -14.88
CA ALA A 485 -25.21 3.44 -15.30
C ALA A 485 -25.40 3.47 -16.82
N GLU A 486 -24.95 4.54 -17.49
CA GLU A 486 -24.95 4.64 -18.96
C GLU A 486 -24.02 3.61 -19.61
N ALA A 487 -22.85 3.34 -19.01
CA ALA A 487 -21.96 2.28 -19.46
C ALA A 487 -22.63 0.89 -19.38
N LEU A 488 -23.39 0.63 -18.31
CA LEU A 488 -24.18 -0.61 -18.19
C LEU A 488 -25.29 -0.69 -19.25
N VAL A 489 -25.98 0.41 -19.55
CA VAL A 489 -26.97 0.46 -20.64
C VAL A 489 -26.32 0.11 -21.98
N ALA A 490 -25.14 0.67 -22.28
CA ALA A 490 -24.38 0.36 -23.48
C ALA A 490 -23.93 -1.11 -23.53
N GLU A 491 -23.44 -1.65 -22.40
CA GLU A 491 -23.04 -3.06 -22.29
C GLU A 491 -24.20 -4.00 -22.61
N TYR A 492 -25.37 -3.80 -21.98
CA TYR A 492 -26.57 -4.61 -22.27
C TYR A 492 -27.05 -4.46 -23.72
N SER A 493 -26.95 -3.26 -24.30
CA SER A 493 -27.32 -3.02 -25.70
C SER A 493 -26.42 -3.79 -26.67
N SER A 494 -25.12 -3.86 -26.39
CA SER A 494 -24.15 -4.60 -27.21
C SER A 494 -24.33 -6.13 -27.14
N ARG A 495 -24.74 -6.65 -25.97
CA ARG A 495 -25.07 -8.08 -25.78
C ARG A 495 -26.37 -8.49 -26.47
N GLY A 496 -27.33 -7.57 -26.57
CA GLY A 496 -28.58 -7.81 -27.31
C GLY A 496 -28.43 -7.86 -28.83
N LEU A 497 -27.32 -7.34 -29.37
CA LEU A 497 -26.99 -7.32 -30.80
C LEU A 497 -26.17 -8.55 -31.26
N THR A 498 -25.70 -9.38 -30.31
CA THR A 498 -24.85 -10.56 -30.58
C THR A 498 -25.59 -11.90 -30.41
N ASN A 499 -26.91 -11.86 -30.15
CA ASN A 499 -27.79 -13.02 -30.11
C ASN A 499 -28.75 -13.06 -31.30
#